data_AF-A0A8J8KBS3-F1
#
_entry.id   AF-A0A8J8KBS3-F1
#
_cell.length_a   1.000
_cell.length_b   1.000
_cell.length_c   1.000
_cell.angle_alpha   90.00
_cell.angle_beta   90.00
_cell.angle_gamma   90.00
#
_symmetry.space_group_name_H-M   'P 1'
#
loop_
_entity.id
_entity.type
_entity.pdbx_description
1 polymer ?
#
loop_
_entity_poly.entity_id
_entity_poly.type
_entity_poly.pdbx_seq_one_letter_code
_entity_poly.pdbx_strand_id
1 'polypeptide(L)'
;MILDDSERPAAEYEALADALEELREEIATEQLRDSRLEGLFDEATTSNPSIWNTVTAFIDVEDGEAVVTEESKLAQGSWAPEIVDGCDAMLTVDINYGQMPDEFKYTVTKKLDEKIEQARAEAERARDEA
;
A
#
# COMPACT_ATOMS: atom_id res chain seq x y z
N MET A 1 -3.87 -29.59 7.57
CA MET A 1 -3.61 -28.30 8.26
C MET A 1 -4.45 -27.31 7.51
N ILE A 2 -5.67 -27.08 7.99
CA ILE A 2 -6.55 -26.03 7.47
C ILE A 2 -5.98 -24.78 8.13
N LEU A 3 -5.29 -23.95 7.34
CA LEU A 3 -5.00 -22.59 7.76
C LEU A 3 -6.38 -21.95 7.92
N ASP A 4 -6.68 -21.57 9.15
CA ASP A 4 -7.84 -20.77 9.48
C ASP A 4 -7.59 -19.41 8.83
N ASP A 5 -7.95 -19.28 7.54
CA ASP A 5 -8.28 -18.00 6.92
C ASP A 5 -9.51 -17.51 7.69
N SER A 6 -9.31 -17.01 8.91
CA SER A 6 -10.35 -16.28 9.61
C SER A 6 -10.59 -15.03 8.77
N GLU A 7 -11.49 -15.14 7.81
CA GLU A 7 -11.87 -14.06 6.89
C GLU A 7 -12.14 -12.83 7.74
N ARG A 8 -11.38 -11.76 7.48
CA ARG A 8 -11.52 -10.51 8.23
C ARG A 8 -12.99 -10.10 8.16
N PRO A 9 -13.60 -9.64 9.27
CA PRO A 9 -14.95 -9.11 9.25
C PRO A 9 -15.11 -8.05 8.15
N ALA A 10 -16.29 -7.98 7.53
CA ALA A 10 -16.59 -6.96 6.53
C ALA A 10 -16.24 -5.53 6.99
N ALA A 11 -16.46 -5.25 8.28
CA ALA A 11 -16.13 -3.96 8.89
C ALA A 11 -14.63 -3.61 8.84
N GLU A 12 -13.73 -4.60 8.92
CA GLU A 12 -12.28 -4.37 8.80
C GLU A 12 -11.89 -4.04 7.36
N TYR A 13 -12.49 -4.72 6.38
CA TYR A 13 -12.29 -4.40 4.97
C TYR A 13 -12.87 -3.03 4.59
N GLU A 14 -14.00 -2.64 5.17
CA GLU A 14 -14.58 -1.31 5.01
C GLU A 14 -13.66 -0.24 5.60
N ALA A 15 -13.15 -0.45 6.83
CA ALA A 15 -12.19 0.46 7.45
C ALA A 15 -10.91 0.60 6.61
N LEU A 16 -10.40 -0.50 6.04
CA LEU A 16 -9.28 -0.47 5.12
C LEU A 16 -9.60 0.33 3.85
N ALA A 17 -10.75 0.12 3.24
CA ALA A 17 -11.14 0.85 2.04
C ALA A 17 -11.24 2.36 2.30
N ASP A 18 -11.84 2.76 3.41
CA ASP A 18 -12.00 4.16 3.81
C ASP A 18 -10.64 4.81 4.11
N ALA A 19 -9.78 4.13 4.87
CA ALA A 19 -8.43 4.60 5.19
C ALA A 19 -7.56 4.77 3.94
N LEU A 20 -7.64 3.83 2.99
CA LEU A 20 -6.92 3.93 1.72
C LEU A 20 -7.48 5.02 0.81
N GLU A 21 -8.80 5.28 0.86
CA GLU A 21 -9.43 6.38 0.11
C GLU A 21 -8.93 7.74 0.62
N GLU A 22 -8.84 7.93 1.94
CA GLU A 22 -8.25 9.13 2.53
C GLU A 22 -6.79 9.31 2.09
N LEU A 23 -5.97 8.26 2.21
CA LEU A 23 -4.57 8.29 1.78
C LEU A 23 -4.46 8.65 0.28
N ARG A 24 -5.35 8.10 -0.54
CA ARG A 24 -5.38 8.37 -1.97
C ARG A 24 -5.76 9.82 -2.29
N GLU A 25 -6.68 10.41 -1.54
CA GLU A 25 -7.06 11.83 -1.66
C GLU A 25 -5.93 12.77 -1.22
N GLU A 26 -5.26 12.46 -0.11
CA GLU A 26 -4.06 13.18 0.35
C GLU A 26 -3.02 13.22 -0.77
N ILE A 27 -2.64 12.07 -1.33
CA ILE A 27 -1.60 11.98 -2.37
C ILE A 27 -2.01 12.69 -3.66
N ALA A 28 -3.29 12.66 -4.00
CA ALA A 28 -3.82 13.33 -5.18
C ALA A 28 -3.77 14.87 -5.05
N THR A 29 -3.98 15.41 -3.85
CA THR A 29 -4.22 16.85 -3.65
C THR A 29 -3.08 17.59 -2.96
N GLU A 30 -2.34 16.93 -2.07
CA GLU A 30 -1.29 17.51 -1.26
C GLU A 30 0.09 17.37 -1.90
N GLN A 31 1.11 18.05 -1.39
CA GLN A 31 2.48 17.83 -1.84
C GLN A 31 2.99 16.48 -1.31
N LEU A 32 3.82 15.76 -2.08
CA LEU A 32 4.42 14.50 -1.58
C LEU A 32 5.36 14.72 -0.39
N ARG A 33 5.93 15.92 -0.31
CA ARG A 33 6.71 16.35 0.84
C ARG A 33 5.76 16.58 2.00
N ASP A 34 6.03 15.99 3.15
CA ASP A 34 5.17 15.96 4.33
C ASP A 34 3.94 15.03 4.22
N SER A 35 3.83 14.20 3.17
CA SER A 35 2.75 13.20 3.05
C SER A 35 3.13 11.87 3.70
N ARG A 36 2.12 11.03 3.98
CA ARG A 36 2.32 9.67 4.51
C ARG A 36 3.18 8.78 3.60
N LEU A 37 3.32 9.12 2.31
CA LEU A 37 4.14 8.37 1.34
C LEU A 37 5.46 9.08 0.96
N GLU A 38 5.90 10.09 1.72
CA GLU A 38 7.19 10.76 1.48
C GLU A 38 8.35 9.75 1.46
N GLY A 39 8.40 8.84 2.44
CA GLY A 39 9.44 7.81 2.53
C GLY A 39 9.45 6.87 1.32
N LEU A 40 8.27 6.42 0.88
CA LEU A 40 8.13 5.60 -0.31
C LEU A 40 8.59 6.34 -1.58
N PHE A 41 8.26 7.62 -1.71
CA PHE A 41 8.68 8.46 -2.84
C PHE A 41 10.20 8.64 -2.86
N ASP A 42 10.79 9.00 -1.71
CA ASP A 42 12.23 9.18 -1.58
C ASP A 42 12.97 7.90 -1.97
N GLU A 43 12.51 6.75 -1.49
CA GLU A 43 13.13 5.47 -1.83
C GLU A 43 12.95 5.11 -3.30
N ALA A 44 11.76 5.30 -3.87
CA ALA A 44 11.49 5.04 -5.28
C ALA A 44 12.34 5.91 -6.22
N THR A 45 12.64 7.15 -5.83
CA THR A 45 13.29 8.13 -6.72
C THR A 45 14.79 8.30 -6.49
N THR A 46 15.32 7.88 -5.34
CA THR A 46 16.73 8.05 -5.00
C THR A 46 17.52 6.75 -4.95
N SER A 47 16.86 5.60 -4.81
CA SER A 47 17.55 4.31 -4.76
C SER A 47 18.19 3.94 -6.11
N ASN A 48 19.28 3.15 -6.04
CA ASN A 48 19.99 2.69 -7.22
C ASN A 48 19.23 1.54 -7.90
N PRO A 49 18.67 1.76 -9.11
CA PRO A 49 17.87 0.75 -9.82
C PRO A 49 18.68 -0.47 -10.29
N SER A 50 20.02 -0.43 -10.22
CA SER A 50 20.86 -1.59 -10.55
C SER A 50 20.98 -2.58 -9.38
N ILE A 51 20.56 -2.18 -8.18
CA ILE A 51 20.62 -3.00 -6.96
C ILE A 51 19.22 -3.40 -6.52
N TRP A 52 18.31 -2.43 -6.49
CA TRP A 52 16.93 -2.59 -6.06
C TRP A 52 16.02 -2.18 -7.19
N ASN A 53 15.01 -2.99 -7.52
CA ASN A 53 14.12 -2.68 -8.65
C ASN A 53 12.76 -2.17 -8.19
N THR A 54 12.37 -2.49 -6.95
CA THR A 54 11.07 -2.13 -6.40
C THR A 54 11.20 -1.73 -4.94
N VAL A 55 10.30 -0.88 -4.47
CA VAL A 55 10.09 -0.57 -3.06
C VAL A 55 8.61 -0.77 -2.73
N THR A 56 8.34 -1.30 -1.54
CA THR A 56 6.99 -1.54 -1.03
C THR A 56 6.81 -0.79 0.28
N ALA A 57 5.74 -0.02 0.40
CA ALA A 57 5.23 0.45 1.68
C ALA A 57 4.23 -0.57 2.24
N PHE A 58 4.38 -0.89 3.52
CA PHE A 58 3.44 -1.67 4.31
C PHE A 58 2.51 -0.70 5.02
N ILE A 59 1.20 -0.91 4.83
CA ILE A 59 0.15 -0.03 5.32
C ILE A 59 -0.72 -0.80 6.27
N ASP A 60 -0.93 -0.24 7.45
CA ASP A 60 -1.83 -0.72 8.48
C ASP A 60 -2.93 0.31 8.76
N VAL A 61 -4.09 -0.16 9.19
CA VAL A 61 -5.17 0.69 9.63
C VAL A 61 -5.10 0.82 11.15
N GLU A 62 -4.64 1.98 11.61
CA GLU A 62 -4.60 2.31 13.03
C GLU A 62 -5.58 3.46 13.31
N ASP A 63 -6.50 3.25 14.24
CA ASP A 63 -7.55 4.22 14.60
C ASP A 63 -8.38 4.76 13.41
N GLY A 64 -8.50 3.96 12.35
CA GLY A 64 -9.25 4.31 11.13
C GLY A 64 -8.43 5.06 10.08
N GLU A 65 -7.14 5.29 10.32
CA GLU A 65 -6.24 5.95 9.39
C GLU A 65 -5.24 4.96 8.79
N ALA A 66 -4.84 5.19 7.54
CA ALA A 66 -3.79 4.43 6.89
C ALA A 66 -2.42 4.92 7.40
N VAL A 67 -1.67 4.05 8.06
CA VAL A 67 -0.33 4.32 8.58
C VAL A 67 0.69 3.50 7.80
N VAL A 68 1.72 4.16 7.27
CA VAL A 68 2.88 3.45 6.72
C VAL A 68 3.76 3.00 7.88
N THR A 69 3.83 1.70 8.10
CA THR A 69 4.58 1.12 9.22
C THR A 69 6.03 0.79 8.86
N GLU A 70 6.28 0.42 7.60
CA GLU A 70 7.62 0.16 7.08
C GLU A 70 7.68 0.37 5.56
N GLU A 71 8.86 0.72 5.05
CA GLU A 71 9.21 0.61 3.63
C GLU A 71 10.36 -0.38 3.40
N SER A 72 10.16 -1.32 2.46
CA SER A 72 11.16 -2.34 2.14
C SER A 72 11.53 -2.33 0.66
N LYS A 73 12.84 -2.29 0.39
CA LYS A 73 13.41 -2.38 -0.95
C LYS A 73 13.70 -3.82 -1.30
N LEU A 74 13.27 -4.23 -2.48
CA LEU A 74 13.47 -5.58 -2.97
C LEU A 74 14.19 -5.57 -4.33
N ALA A 75 15.15 -6.48 -4.47
CA ALA A 75 15.68 -6.84 -5.77
C ALA A 75 14.62 -7.70 -6.46
N GLN A 76 14.36 -7.47 -7.74
CA GLN A 76 13.31 -8.19 -8.48
C GLN A 76 13.48 -9.71 -8.31
N GLY A 77 12.46 -10.38 -7.78
CA GLY A 77 12.48 -11.83 -7.54
C GLY A 77 13.01 -12.28 -6.17
N SER A 78 13.48 -11.37 -5.32
CA SER A 78 13.80 -11.65 -3.92
C SER A 78 12.70 -11.08 -3.03
N TRP A 79 11.64 -11.87 -2.83
CA TRP A 79 10.57 -11.53 -1.89
C TRP A 79 10.92 -12.13 -0.52
N ALA A 80 10.90 -11.32 0.53
CA ALA A 80 11.13 -11.78 1.90
C ALA A 80 9.76 -11.98 2.59
N PRO A 81 9.22 -13.21 2.63
CA PRO A 81 7.89 -13.48 3.17
C PRO A 81 7.74 -13.17 4.67
N GLU A 82 8.84 -13.01 5.42
CA GLU A 82 8.79 -12.67 6.85
C GLU A 82 8.44 -11.21 7.15
N ILE A 83 8.53 -10.29 6.17
CA ILE A 83 8.12 -8.87 6.32
C ILE A 83 6.61 -8.70 6.05
N VAL A 84 5.98 -9.74 5.50
CA VAL A 84 4.61 -9.68 4.95
C VAL A 84 3.56 -10.01 6.02
N ASP A 85 3.98 -10.66 7.11
CA ASP A 85 3.09 -11.14 8.15
C ASP A 85 2.60 -9.96 8.99
N GLY A 86 1.36 -9.55 8.78
CA GLY A 86 0.64 -8.63 9.66
C GLY A 86 0.14 -7.33 9.05
N CYS A 87 0.49 -7.01 7.78
CA CYS A 87 0.03 -5.76 7.18
C CYS A 87 -1.40 -5.82 6.60
N ASP A 88 -2.11 -4.69 6.56
CA ASP A 88 -3.43 -4.59 5.95
C ASP A 88 -3.39 -4.39 4.43
N ALA A 89 -2.43 -3.61 3.94
CA ALA A 89 -2.19 -3.42 2.52
C ALA A 89 -0.71 -3.23 2.18
N MET A 90 -0.35 -3.61 0.96
CA MET A 90 0.98 -3.36 0.40
C MET A 90 0.88 -2.48 -0.84
N LEU A 91 1.70 -1.43 -0.85
CA LEU A 91 1.84 -0.53 -1.98
C LEU A 91 3.24 -0.64 -2.58
N THR A 92 3.37 -1.48 -3.62
CA THR A 92 4.64 -1.69 -4.33
C THR A 92 4.76 -0.83 -5.57
N VAL A 93 5.87 -0.12 -5.72
CA VAL A 93 6.22 0.70 -6.89
C VAL A 93 7.61 0.34 -7.41
N ASP A 94 7.84 0.60 -8.69
CA ASP A 94 9.15 0.44 -9.32
C ASP A 94 10.08 1.59 -8.91
N ILE A 95 11.35 1.27 -8.67
CA ILE A 95 12.38 2.28 -8.42
C ILE A 95 12.76 2.90 -9.76
N ASN A 96 12.55 4.19 -9.89
CA ASN A 96 12.91 4.97 -11.06
C ASN A 96 13.67 6.23 -10.63
N TYR A 97 14.99 6.17 -10.80
CA TYR A 97 15.88 7.23 -10.34
C TYR A 97 15.53 8.57 -11.01
N GLY A 98 15.19 9.57 -10.19
CA GLY A 98 14.80 10.90 -10.65
C GLY A 98 13.38 10.99 -11.24
N GLN A 99 12.49 10.03 -10.94
CA GLN A 99 11.08 10.10 -11.32
C GLN A 99 10.43 11.41 -10.85
N MET A 100 9.56 11.97 -11.69
CA MET A 100 8.84 13.20 -11.33
C MET A 100 7.75 12.91 -10.28
N PRO A 101 7.53 13.82 -9.31
CA PRO A 101 6.48 13.69 -8.30
C PRO A 101 5.10 13.35 -8.87
N ASP A 102 4.70 14.03 -9.96
CA ASP A 102 3.38 13.82 -10.57
C ASP A 102 3.23 12.42 -11.20
N GLU A 103 4.32 11.87 -11.76
CA GLU A 103 4.32 10.50 -12.30
C GLU A 103 4.23 9.46 -11.19
N PHE A 104 4.92 9.70 -10.07
CA PHE A 104 4.82 8.87 -8.88
C PHE A 104 3.40 8.89 -8.32
N LYS A 105 2.82 10.09 -8.11
CA LYS A 105 1.45 10.27 -7.64
C LYS A 105 0.47 9.50 -8.51
N TYR A 106 0.52 9.69 -9.83
CA TYR A 106 -0.36 8.99 -10.77
C TYR A 106 -0.28 7.46 -10.61
N THR A 107 0.93 6.94 -10.45
CA THR A 107 1.18 5.49 -10.29
C THR A 107 0.58 4.98 -8.99
N VAL A 108 0.83 5.70 -7.89
CA VAL A 108 0.38 5.33 -6.56
C VAL A 108 -1.13 5.47 -6.41
N THR A 109 -1.74 6.57 -6.86
CA THR A 109 -3.19 6.78 -6.78
C THR A 109 -3.93 5.68 -7.52
N LYS A 110 -3.41 5.23 -8.68
CA LYS A 110 -4.00 4.11 -9.42
C LYS A 110 -3.91 2.80 -8.64
N LYS A 111 -2.78 2.52 -7.99
CA LYS A 111 -2.61 1.30 -7.17
C LYS A 111 -3.48 1.33 -5.92
N LEU A 112 -3.66 2.50 -5.31
CA LEU A 112 -4.58 2.70 -4.20
C LEU A 112 -6.02 2.47 -4.65
N ASP A 113 -6.43 2.98 -5.82
CA ASP A 113 -7.76 2.71 -6.39
C ASP A 113 -8.01 1.20 -6.55
N GLU A 114 -7.04 0.46 -7.11
CA GLU A 114 -7.13 -1.01 -7.24
C GLU A 114 -7.26 -1.73 -5.88
N LYS A 115 -6.58 -1.23 -4.84
CA LYS A 115 -6.62 -1.78 -3.48
C LYS A 115 -7.94 -1.46 -2.77
N ILE A 116 -8.46 -0.24 -2.94
CA ILE A 116 -9.78 0.17 -2.42
C ILE A 116 -10.88 -0.68 -3.05
N GLU A 117 -10.85 -0.88 -4.36
CA GLU A 117 -11.81 -1.76 -5.05
C GLU A 117 -11.74 -3.20 -4.53
N GLN A 118 -10.53 -3.72 -4.32
CA GLN A 118 -10.32 -5.05 -3.75
C GLN A 118 -10.91 -5.15 -2.33
N ALA A 119 -10.60 -4.20 -1.45
CA ALA A 119 -11.10 -4.18 -0.08
C ALA A 119 -12.63 -4.09 -0.03
N ARG A 120 -13.25 -3.24 -0.88
CA ARG A 120 -14.72 -3.15 -0.99
C ARG A 120 -15.35 -4.46 -1.48
N ALA A 121 -14.73 -5.14 -2.43
CA ALA A 121 -15.20 -6.43 -2.91
C ALA A 121 -15.05 -7.53 -1.85
N GLU A 122 -13.99 -7.49 -1.05
CA GLU A 122 -13.76 -8.37 0.10
C GLU A 122 -14.79 -8.14 1.21
N ALA A 123 -15.10 -6.88 1.54
CA ALA A 123 -16.15 -6.54 2.49
C ALA A 123 -17.51 -7.11 2.07
N GLU A 124 -17.89 -6.97 0.80
CA GLU A 124 -19.17 -7.49 0.30
C GLU A 124 -19.22 -9.02 0.38
N ARG A 125 -18.14 -9.72 0.02
CA ARG A 125 -18.06 -11.19 0.17
C ARG A 125 -18.22 -11.61 1.62
N ALA A 126 -17.51 -10.95 2.54
CA ALA A 126 -17.59 -11.25 3.96
C ALA A 126 -18.99 -10.99 4.57
N ARG A 127 -19.79 -10.08 3.99
CA ARG A 127 -21.20 -9.87 4.38
C ARG A 127 -22.10 -10.99 3.87
N ASP A 128 -21.88 -11.45 2.63
CA ASP A 128 -22.67 -12.53 2.02
C ASP A 128 -22.42 -13.89 2.67
N GLU A 129 -21.24 -14.07 3.26
CA GLU A 129 -20.79 -15.30 3.94
C GLU A 129 -21.13 -15.35 5.45
N ALA A 130 -21.59 -14.23 6.04
CA ALA A 130 -21.95 -14.08 7.47
C ALA A 130 -23.42 -14.44 7.78
#